data_AF-A0A1Y3SP63-F1
#
_entry.id   AF-A0A1Y3SP63-F1
#
_cell.length_a   1.000
_cell.length_b   1.000
_cell.length_c   1.000
_cell.angle_alpha   90.00
_cell.angle_beta   90.00
_cell.angle_gamma   90.00
#
_symmetry.space_group_name_H-M   'P 1'
#
loop_
_entity.id
_entity.type
_entity.pdbx_description
1 polymer ?
#
loop_
_entity_poly.entity_id
_entity_poly.type
_entity_poly.pdbx_seq_one_letter_code
_entity_poly.pdbx_strand_id
1 'polypeptide(L)'
;MGKTEYKNRHKAEHYDRIELAVPKGMKTVIKNLAADKGLSINAYIQDLIRKDQEGMFDTMQIADKNREFLSGIQGNMHDGYDVIFKDGHIIHCRTKKEVRSGIIEYCKEKGV
;
A
#
# COMPACT_ATOMS: atom_id res chain seq x y z
N MET A 1 25.01 -7.83 19.83
CA MET A 1 23.78 -8.09 19.04
C MET A 1 24.15 -8.93 17.83
N GLY A 2 23.60 -10.14 17.71
CA GLY A 2 23.98 -11.05 16.62
C GLY A 2 23.53 -10.55 15.26
N LYS A 3 24.28 -10.86 14.19
CA LYS A 3 23.91 -10.50 12.79
C LYS A 3 22.49 -10.96 12.41
N THR A 4 22.02 -12.05 13.02
CA THR A 4 20.67 -12.60 12.82
C THR A 4 19.59 -11.76 13.50
N GLU A 5 19.81 -11.35 14.76
CA GLU A 5 18.89 -10.48 15.51
C GLU A 5 18.74 -9.11 14.84
N TYR A 6 19.84 -8.56 14.31
CA TYR A 6 19.81 -7.30 13.55
C TYR A 6 18.95 -7.40 12.30
N LYS A 7 19.14 -8.45 11.51
CA LYS A 7 18.34 -8.69 10.30
C LYS A 7 16.86 -8.92 10.64
N ASN A 8 16.56 -9.59 11.73
CA ASN A 8 15.18 -9.86 12.13
C ASN A 8 14.49 -8.59 12.63
N ARG A 9 15.18 -7.76 13.45
CA ARG A 9 14.63 -6.48 13.92
C ARG A 9 14.38 -5.52 12.76
N HIS A 10 15.36 -5.33 11.87
CA HIS A 10 15.19 -4.49 10.69
C HIS A 10 14.04 -4.98 9.78
N LYS A 11 13.85 -6.30 9.66
CA LYS A 11 12.72 -6.83 8.89
C LYS A 11 11.37 -6.51 9.53
N ALA A 12 11.26 -6.68 10.85
CA ALA A 12 10.03 -6.40 11.58
C ALA A 12 9.70 -4.90 11.61
N GLU A 13 10.70 -4.03 11.63
CA GLU A 13 10.49 -2.57 11.67
C GLU A 13 10.11 -1.96 10.31
N HIS A 14 10.51 -2.60 9.19
CA HIS A 14 10.37 -1.99 7.86
C HIS A 14 9.45 -2.74 6.90
N TYR A 15 9.02 -3.97 7.24
CA TYR A 15 8.25 -4.80 6.33
C TYR A 15 7.15 -5.58 7.06
N ASP A 16 5.92 -5.42 6.58
CA ASP A 16 4.86 -6.37 6.88
C ASP A 16 5.01 -7.63 6.03
N ARG A 17 4.89 -8.80 6.67
CA ARG A 17 5.00 -10.10 6.01
C ARG A 17 3.63 -10.76 5.89
N ILE A 18 3.24 -11.09 4.66
CA ILE A 18 1.98 -11.78 4.36
C ILE A 18 2.30 -13.23 3.97
N GLU A 19 1.72 -14.18 4.68
CA GLU A 19 1.69 -15.59 4.26
C GLU A 19 0.40 -15.85 3.47
N LEU A 20 0.53 -16.32 2.23
CA LEU A 20 -0.59 -16.52 1.32
C LEU A 20 -0.71 -18.00 0.93
N ALA A 21 -1.81 -18.62 1.36
CA ALA A 21 -2.22 -19.93 0.87
C ALA A 21 -3.01 -19.76 -0.44
N VAL A 22 -2.63 -20.52 -1.47
CA VAL A 22 -3.33 -20.51 -2.76
C VAL A 22 -3.67 -21.95 -3.19
N PRO A 23 -4.71 -22.16 -4.00
CA PRO A 23 -5.05 -23.48 -4.52
C PRO A 23 -3.86 -24.16 -5.22
N LYS A 24 -3.85 -25.51 -5.21
CA LYS A 24 -2.83 -26.28 -5.93
C LYS A 24 -2.79 -25.85 -7.40
N GLY A 25 -1.59 -25.60 -7.92
CA GLY A 25 -1.36 -25.11 -9.28
C GLY A 25 -1.36 -23.58 -9.43
N MET A 26 -2.07 -22.84 -8.57
CA MET A 26 -2.17 -21.38 -8.68
C MET A 26 -0.82 -20.67 -8.50
N LYS A 27 0.06 -21.21 -7.65
CA LYS A 27 1.41 -20.68 -7.46
C LYS A 27 2.21 -20.63 -8.78
N THR A 28 2.07 -21.64 -9.63
CA THR A 28 2.73 -21.69 -10.94
C THR A 28 2.15 -20.64 -11.88
N VAL A 29 0.82 -20.50 -11.90
CA VAL A 29 0.14 -19.47 -12.69
C VAL A 29 0.62 -18.07 -12.31
N ILE A 30 0.62 -17.74 -11.01
CA ILE A 30 1.11 -16.44 -10.52
C ILE A 30 2.57 -16.21 -10.93
N LYS A 31 3.42 -17.23 -10.80
CA LYS A 31 4.84 -17.13 -11.16
C LYS A 31 5.02 -16.83 -12.65
N ASN A 32 4.27 -17.49 -13.52
CA ASN A 32 4.36 -17.28 -14.96
C ASN A 32 3.84 -15.88 -15.34
N LEU A 33 2.68 -15.47 -14.82
CA LEU A 33 2.13 -14.12 -15.06
C LEU A 33 3.08 -13.00 -14.61
N ALA A 34 3.76 -13.19 -13.47
CA ALA A 34 4.77 -12.25 -13.01
C ALA A 34 5.99 -12.23 -13.93
N ALA A 35 6.48 -13.41 -14.34
CA ALA A 35 7.63 -13.56 -15.23
C ALA A 35 7.39 -12.96 -16.62
N ASP A 36 6.21 -13.16 -17.20
CA ASP A 36 5.80 -12.59 -18.49
C ASP A 36 5.82 -11.05 -18.48
N LYS A 37 5.64 -10.46 -17.30
CA LYS A 37 5.71 -9.00 -17.07
C LYS A 37 7.11 -8.54 -16.61
N GLY A 38 8.09 -9.44 -16.51
CA GLY A 38 9.42 -9.14 -15.98
C GLY A 38 9.44 -8.78 -14.49
N LEU A 39 8.43 -9.20 -13.73
CA LEU A 39 8.24 -8.86 -12.32
C LEU A 39 8.53 -10.05 -11.41
N SER A 40 8.99 -9.77 -10.19
CA SER A 40 8.91 -10.75 -9.11
C SER A 40 7.45 -10.97 -8.69
N ILE A 41 7.13 -12.11 -8.07
CA ILE A 41 5.77 -12.37 -7.55
C ILE A 41 5.32 -11.25 -6.60
N ASN A 42 6.22 -10.77 -5.72
CA ASN A 42 5.90 -9.68 -4.81
C ASN A 42 5.62 -8.37 -5.56
N ALA A 43 6.46 -8.00 -6.53
CA ALA A 43 6.24 -6.80 -7.34
C ALA A 43 4.95 -6.90 -8.15
N TYR A 44 4.62 -8.08 -8.66
CA TYR A 44 3.38 -8.35 -9.37
C TYR A 44 2.14 -8.17 -8.48
N ILE A 45 2.15 -8.71 -7.26
CA ILE A 45 1.05 -8.54 -6.31
C ILE A 45 0.89 -7.06 -5.93
N GLN A 46 1.98 -6.35 -5.63
CA GLN A 46 1.92 -4.92 -5.32
C GLN A 46 1.43 -4.07 -6.49
N ASP A 47 1.78 -4.42 -7.72
CA ASP A 47 1.31 -3.76 -8.93
C ASP A 47 -0.21 -3.95 -9.14
N LEU A 48 -0.70 -5.17 -8.92
CA LEU A 48 -2.15 -5.45 -8.98
C LEU A 48 -2.92 -4.67 -7.92
N ILE A 49 -2.42 -4.60 -6.68
CA ILE A 49 -3.06 -3.84 -5.60
C ILE A 49 -3.09 -2.34 -5.95
N ARG A 50 -1.99 -1.79 -6.47
CA ARG A 50 -1.96 -0.37 -6.89
C ARG A 50 -2.99 -0.08 -7.98
N LYS A 51 -3.10 -0.94 -8.99
CA LYS A 51 -4.09 -0.79 -10.07
C LYS A 51 -5.53 -0.87 -9.57
N ASP A 52 -5.81 -1.73 -8.60
CA ASP A 52 -7.12 -1.80 -7.95
C ASP A 52 -7.44 -0.50 -7.19
N GLN A 53 -6.41 0.13 -6.62
CA GLN A 53 -6.51 1.38 -5.87
C GLN A 53 -6.52 2.65 -6.75
N GLU A 54 -6.00 2.61 -7.98
CA GLU A 54 -5.90 3.76 -8.90
C GLU A 54 -7.25 4.45 -9.11
N GLY A 55 -8.33 3.68 -9.33
CA GLY A 55 -9.67 4.24 -9.49
C GLY A 55 -10.14 5.02 -8.26
N MET A 56 -9.74 4.61 -7.06
CA MET A 56 -10.06 5.34 -5.83
C MET A 56 -9.24 6.63 -5.73
N PHE A 57 -7.96 6.61 -6.06
CA PHE A 57 -7.11 7.80 -6.05
C PHE A 57 -7.55 8.86 -7.06
N ASP A 58 -7.96 8.42 -8.26
CA ASP A 58 -8.46 9.30 -9.32
C ASP A 58 -9.79 9.95 -8.92
N THR A 59 -10.75 9.18 -8.39
CA THR A 59 -12.03 9.74 -7.91
C THR A 59 -11.86 10.69 -6.71
N MET A 60 -10.76 10.55 -5.97
CA MET A 60 -10.40 11.42 -4.86
C MET A 60 -9.53 12.61 -5.29
N GLN A 61 -9.14 12.71 -6.56
CA GLN A 61 -8.30 13.77 -7.10
C GLN A 61 -6.98 13.95 -6.32
N ILE A 62 -6.37 12.84 -5.91
CA ILE A 62 -5.10 12.87 -5.18
C ILE A 62 -3.97 13.12 -6.18
N ALA A 63 -3.17 14.15 -5.93
CA ALA A 63 -2.01 14.48 -6.76
C ALA A 63 -0.98 13.34 -6.76
N ASP A 64 -0.35 13.07 -7.91
CA ASP A 64 0.59 11.94 -8.08
C ASP A 64 1.71 11.93 -7.03
N LYS A 65 2.28 13.10 -6.75
CA LYS A 65 3.32 13.27 -5.73
C LYS A 65 2.89 12.78 -4.34
N ASN A 66 1.60 12.89 -4.01
CA ASN A 66 1.07 12.45 -2.72
C ASN A 66 0.75 10.95 -2.73
N ARG A 67 0.45 10.36 -3.90
CA ARG A 67 0.19 8.91 -4.03
C ARG A 67 1.41 8.08 -3.62
N GLU A 68 2.61 8.62 -3.79
CA GLU A 68 3.84 7.94 -3.40
C GLU A 68 3.98 7.71 -1.89
N PHE A 69 3.25 8.46 -1.05
CA PHE A 69 3.26 8.32 0.41
C PHE A 69 2.17 7.40 0.94
N LEU A 70 1.21 7.04 0.09
CA LEU A 70 0.08 6.20 0.45
C LEU A 70 0.41 4.72 0.22
N SER A 71 0.06 3.91 1.21
CA SER A 71 -0.04 2.45 1.06
C SER A 71 -1.38 2.08 0.42
N GLY A 72 -2.45 2.78 0.82
CA GLY A 72 -3.77 2.62 0.23
C GLY A 72 -4.81 3.50 0.90
N ILE A 73 -6.01 3.50 0.34
CA ILE A 73 -7.22 4.03 0.96
C ILE A 73 -8.25 2.91 0.98
N GLN A 74 -8.98 2.80 2.09
CA GLN A 74 -10.08 1.87 2.27
C GLN A 74 -11.30 2.61 2.80
N GLY A 75 -12.50 2.06 2.63
CA GLY A 75 -13.74 2.63 3.14
C GLY A 75 -14.70 3.12 2.07
N ASN A 76 -15.79 3.74 2.51
CA ASN A 76 -16.94 4.07 1.68
C ASN A 76 -17.61 5.39 2.13
N MET A 77 -18.65 5.84 1.42
CA MET A 77 -19.30 7.12 1.71
C MET A 77 -20.11 7.12 3.03
N HIS A 78 -20.54 5.96 3.52
CA HIS A 78 -21.35 5.83 4.73
C HIS A 78 -20.48 5.78 6.00
N ASP A 79 -19.41 5.00 5.97
CA ASP A 79 -18.55 4.74 7.12
C ASP A 79 -17.32 5.66 7.18
N GLY A 80 -17.03 6.36 6.08
CA GLY A 80 -15.80 7.13 5.92
C GLY A 80 -14.66 6.32 5.29
N TYR A 81 -13.49 6.92 5.27
CA TYR A 81 -12.31 6.46 4.57
C TYR A 81 -11.11 6.40 5.52
N ASP A 82 -10.41 5.28 5.50
CA ASP A 82 -9.13 5.10 6.17
C ASP A 82 -8.02 5.29 5.14
N VAL A 83 -7.19 6.30 5.36
CA VAL A 83 -6.01 6.60 4.57
C VAL A 83 -4.82 5.98 5.26
N ILE A 84 -4.19 5.01 4.61
CA ILE A 84 -3.06 4.24 5.16
C ILE A 84 -1.79 4.73 4.47
N PHE A 85 -0.84 5.25 5.24
CA PHE A 85 0.45 5.73 4.77
C PHE A 85 1.49 4.61 4.77
N LYS A 86 2.54 4.76 3.95
CA LYS A 86 3.61 3.74 3.83
C LYS A 86 4.43 3.52 5.08
N ASP A 87 4.43 4.46 6.02
CA ASP A 87 5.09 4.31 7.32
C ASP A 87 4.18 3.67 8.39
N GLY A 88 3.01 3.18 7.98
CA GLY A 88 2.04 2.52 8.86
C GLY A 88 1.10 3.48 9.57
N HIS A 89 1.22 4.80 9.38
CA HIS A 89 0.26 5.75 9.93
C HIS A 89 -1.11 5.61 9.25
N ILE A 90 -2.19 5.76 10.01
CA ILE A 90 -3.57 5.67 9.50
C ILE A 90 -4.35 6.89 9.95
N ILE A 91 -5.04 7.54 9.01
CA ILE A 91 -5.96 8.65 9.28
C ILE A 91 -7.36 8.24 8.84
N HIS A 92 -8.33 8.36 9.75
CA HIS A 92 -9.74 8.19 9.42
C HIS A 92 -10.36 9.53 9.00
N CYS A 93 -11.10 9.55 7.90
CA CYS A 93 -11.74 10.72 7.31
C CYS A 93 -13.19 10.43 6.95
N ARG A 94 -14.14 11.30 7.31
CA ARG A 94 -15.57 11.14 7.00
C ARG A 94 -15.88 11.47 5.55
N THR A 95 -15.11 12.37 4.94
CA THR A 95 -15.41 12.88 3.60
C THR A 95 -14.19 12.85 2.67
N LYS A 96 -14.43 12.81 1.36
CA LYS A 96 -13.36 12.93 0.35
C LYS A 96 -12.57 14.24 0.45
N LYS A 97 -13.17 15.31 1.01
CA LYS A 97 -12.48 16.58 1.25
C LYS A 97 -11.49 16.47 2.41
N GLU A 98 -11.89 15.79 3.47
CA GLU A 98 -11.00 15.50 4.62
C GLU A 98 -9.85 14.60 4.21
N VAL A 99 -10.09 13.56 3.41
CA VAL A 99 -9.04 12.70 2.85
C VAL A 99 -7.95 13.55 2.16
N ARG A 100 -8.34 14.43 1.22
CA ARG A 100 -7.40 15.29 0.51
C ARG A 100 -6.63 16.22 1.45
N SER A 101 -7.34 16.83 2.39
CA SER A 101 -6.74 17.80 3.32
C SER A 101 -5.77 17.11 4.28
N GLY A 102 -6.16 15.96 4.86
CA GLY A 102 -5.34 15.17 5.76
C GLY A 102 -4.09 14.62 5.09
N ILE A 103 -4.17 14.18 3.83
CA ILE A 103 -2.99 13.76 3.06
C ILE A 103 -2.01 14.94 2.88
N ILE A 104 -2.51 16.12 2.52
CA ILE A 104 -1.66 17.30 2.30
C ILE A 104 -0.98 17.73 3.60
N GLU A 105 -1.74 17.78 4.70
CA GLU A 105 -1.23 18.15 6.02
C GLU A 105 -0.13 17.19 6.47
N TYR A 106 -0.40 15.89 6.37
CA TYR A 106 0.55 14.86 6.74
C TYR A 106 1.84 14.89 5.90
N CYS A 107 1.72 15.09 4.57
CA CYS A 107 2.89 15.21 3.69
C CYS A 107 3.74 16.45 4.03
N LYS A 108 3.11 17.57 4.39
CA LYS A 108 3.81 18.80 4.81
C LYS A 108 4.58 18.60 6.12
N GLU A 109 3.99 17.94 7.12
CA GLU A 109 4.65 17.67 8.41
C GLU A 109 5.88 16.76 8.27
N LYS A 110 5.88 15.86 7.28
CA LYS A 110 7.01 14.98 6.96
C LYS A 110 8.09 15.66 6.10
N GLY A 111 7.92 16.94 5.75
CA GLY A 111 8.93 17.74 5.05
C GLY A 111 9.02 17.52 3.54
N VAL A 112 7.89 17.20 2.89
CA VAL A 112 7.78 17.00 1.42
C VAL A 112 7.09 18.19 0.74
#